data_AF-A0A8T4PPR1-F1
#
_entry.id   AF-A0A8T4PPR1-F1
#
_cell.length_a   1.000
_cell.length_b   1.000
_cell.length_c   1.000
_cell.angle_alpha   90.00
_cell.angle_beta   90.00
_cell.angle_gamma   90.00
#
_symmetry.space_group_name_H-M   'P 1'
#
loop_
_entity.id
_entity.type
_entity.pdbx_description
1 polymer ?
#
loop_
_entity_poly.entity_id
_entity_poly.type
_entity_poly.pdbx_seq_one_letter_code
_entity_poly.pdbx_strand_id
1 'polypeptide(L)'
;MTEKTLDEILFEQVRAEVKPGASLQHIKSDLERVEPQFFAKYDGKPVAEAKLEDSFNDVATKYVSSLWGASDLKNANGPTWYGNLMRGWLGLVSEQAFGQVKAAIKQGNRAEVLRLFNQAYEAQANKLTSLLNKIREQPSDVQLGTYKHIAKVLGDGNVAKVASNPGAAVQSLAQIYATQDAYK
;
A
#
# COMPACT_ATOMS: atom_id res chain seq x y z
N MET A 1 -25.78 -17.82 -21.13
CA MET A 1 -24.74 -17.23 -20.27
C MET A 1 -23.44 -17.30 -21.07
N THR A 2 -22.85 -16.17 -21.43
CA THR A 2 -21.56 -16.13 -22.13
C THR A 2 -20.46 -16.36 -21.09
N GLU A 3 -19.57 -17.33 -21.30
CA GLU A 3 -18.38 -17.49 -20.47
C GLU A 3 -17.49 -16.25 -20.62
N LYS A 4 -17.03 -15.70 -19.50
CA LYS A 4 -16.06 -14.59 -19.50
C LYS A 4 -14.71 -15.09 -20.00
N THR A 5 -14.04 -14.31 -20.83
CA THR A 5 -12.67 -14.62 -21.24
C THR A 5 -11.68 -14.43 -20.08
N LEU A 6 -10.48 -15.03 -20.18
CA LEU A 6 -9.48 -14.92 -19.11
C LEU A 6 -9.03 -13.48 -18.86
N ASP A 7 -8.93 -12.66 -19.91
CA ASP A 7 -8.61 -11.23 -19.80
C ASP A 7 -9.74 -10.44 -19.12
N GLU A 8 -11.00 -10.79 -19.35
CA GLU A 8 -12.14 -10.21 -18.63
C GLU A 8 -12.15 -10.62 -17.15
N ILE A 9 -11.77 -11.87 -16.84
CA ILE A 9 -11.64 -12.37 -15.46
C ILE A 9 -10.52 -11.62 -14.73
N LEU A 10 -9.35 -11.48 -15.35
CA LEU A 10 -8.21 -10.77 -14.77
C LEU A 10 -8.51 -9.28 -14.60
N PHE A 11 -9.16 -8.66 -15.57
CA PHE A 11 -9.60 -7.27 -15.45
C PHE A 11 -10.61 -7.08 -14.30
N GLU A 12 -11.60 -7.96 -14.16
CA GLU A 12 -12.56 -7.88 -13.07
C GLU A 12 -11.90 -8.11 -11.69
N GLN A 13 -10.85 -8.94 -11.62
CA GLN A 13 -10.00 -9.05 -10.42
C GLN A 13 -9.29 -7.72 -10.13
N VAL A 14 -8.70 -7.07 -11.14
CA VAL A 14 -8.04 -5.75 -10.95
C VAL A 14 -9.05 -4.75 -10.46
N ARG A 15 -10.21 -4.68 -11.13
CA ARG A 15 -11.33 -3.80 -10.80
C ARG A 15 -11.84 -4.04 -9.38
N ALA A 16 -11.91 -5.29 -8.92
CA ALA A 16 -12.31 -5.61 -7.56
C ALA A 16 -11.31 -5.06 -6.55
N GLU A 17 -10.01 -5.26 -6.78
CA GLU A 17 -8.95 -4.88 -5.84
C GLU A 17 -8.67 -3.36 -5.81
N VAL A 18 -8.96 -2.62 -6.89
CA VAL A 18 -8.86 -1.13 -6.93
C VAL A 18 -10.07 -0.40 -6.34
N LYS A 19 -11.18 -1.10 -6.05
CA LYS A 19 -12.38 -0.42 -5.52
C LYS A 19 -12.07 0.20 -4.16
N PRO A 20 -12.63 1.39 -3.86
CA PRO A 20 -12.56 1.98 -2.54
C PRO A 20 -13.06 0.98 -1.50
N GLY A 21 -12.23 0.67 -0.51
CA GLY A 21 -12.60 -0.28 0.55
C GLY A 21 -12.30 -1.75 0.28
N ALA A 22 -11.98 -2.17 -0.96
CA ALA A 22 -11.79 -3.59 -1.28
C ALA A 22 -10.47 -4.17 -0.77
N SER A 23 -9.37 -3.40 -0.85
CA SER A 23 -8.11 -3.74 -0.17
C SER A 23 -8.21 -3.55 1.35
N LEU A 24 -9.07 -2.63 1.81
CA LEU A 24 -9.26 -2.30 3.23
C LEU A 24 -10.06 -3.36 3.98
N GLN A 25 -11.06 -4.04 3.40
CA GLN A 25 -11.86 -5.03 4.15
C GLN A 25 -11.02 -6.13 4.81
N HIS A 26 -9.90 -6.51 4.21
CA HIS A 26 -9.02 -7.57 4.72
C HIS A 26 -8.01 -7.09 5.78
N ILE A 27 -7.71 -5.79 5.81
CA ILE A 27 -6.72 -5.17 6.73
C ILE A 27 -7.36 -4.19 7.71
N LYS A 28 -8.66 -3.90 7.57
CA LYS A 28 -9.40 -2.94 8.41
C LYS A 28 -9.38 -3.36 9.86
N SER A 29 -9.53 -4.65 10.16
CA SER A 29 -9.39 -5.19 11.52
C SER A 29 -7.98 -5.02 12.08
N ASP A 30 -6.95 -5.06 11.23
CA ASP A 30 -5.57 -4.84 11.64
C ASP A 30 -5.32 -3.36 11.91
N LEU A 31 -5.80 -2.47 11.03
CA LEU A 31 -5.71 -1.02 11.18
C LEU A 31 -6.52 -0.50 12.38
N GLU A 32 -7.72 -1.01 12.62
CA GLU A 32 -8.53 -0.67 13.81
C GLU A 32 -7.84 -1.11 15.11
N ARG A 33 -7.12 -2.23 15.07
CA ARG A 33 -6.36 -2.74 16.22
C ARG A 33 -5.03 -2.03 16.42
N VAL A 34 -4.38 -1.53 15.36
CA VAL A 34 -3.02 -1.01 15.42
C VAL A 34 -2.94 0.29 16.21
N GLU A 35 -3.91 1.20 16.06
CA GLU A 35 -3.87 2.55 16.65
C GLU A 35 -3.70 2.54 18.19
N PRO A 36 -4.59 1.91 18.99
CA PRO A 36 -4.45 1.92 20.45
C PRO A 36 -3.17 1.22 20.91
N GLN A 37 -2.72 0.18 20.21
CA GLN A 37 -1.48 -0.54 20.54
C GLN A 37 -0.23 0.26 20.20
N PHE A 38 -0.24 0.97 19.07
CA PHE A 38 0.87 1.78 18.63
C PHE A 38 1.06 2.98 19.56
N PHE A 39 -0.02 3.68 19.92
CA PHE A 39 0.04 4.81 20.85
C PHE A 39 0.38 4.41 22.29
N ALA A 40 0.12 3.16 22.69
CA ALA A 40 0.61 2.62 23.96
C ALA A 40 2.13 2.36 23.95
N LYS A 41 2.73 2.11 22.78
CA LYS A 41 4.17 1.80 22.62
C LYS A 41 5.02 3.01 22.21
N TYR A 42 4.41 4.01 21.58
CA TYR A 42 5.07 5.21 21.08
C TYR A 42 4.48 6.49 21.69
N ASP A 43 5.28 7.17 22.50
CA ASP A 43 4.88 8.36 23.26
C ASP A 43 4.90 9.66 22.45
N GLY A 44 5.53 9.68 21.26
CA GLY A 44 5.55 10.86 20.40
C GLY A 44 6.41 12.00 20.94
N LYS A 45 7.51 11.73 21.65
CA LYS A 45 8.43 12.80 22.03
C LYS A 45 9.24 13.31 20.83
N PRO A 46 9.51 14.63 20.74
CA PRO A 46 10.44 15.17 19.76
C PRO A 46 11.82 14.51 19.85
N VAL A 47 12.46 14.32 18.70
CA VAL A 47 13.74 13.63 18.57
C VAL A 47 14.76 14.53 17.89
N ALA A 48 15.98 14.56 18.41
CA ALA A 48 17.09 15.28 17.79
C ALA A 48 17.52 14.65 16.46
N GLU A 49 17.97 15.48 15.51
CA GLU A 49 18.35 15.05 14.14
C GLU A 49 19.28 13.83 14.14
N ALA A 50 20.30 13.83 15.00
CA ALA A 50 21.30 12.76 15.11
C ALA A 50 20.72 11.40 15.52
N LYS A 51 19.51 11.36 16.10
CA LYS A 51 18.83 10.13 16.57
C LYS A 51 17.65 9.74 15.70
N LEU A 52 17.36 10.46 14.62
CA LEU A 52 16.17 10.22 13.81
C LEU A 52 16.15 8.86 13.14
N GLU A 53 17.31 8.34 12.74
CA GLU A 53 17.40 7.03 12.08
C GLU A 53 17.08 5.89 13.05
N ASP A 54 17.72 5.90 14.23
CA ASP A 54 17.45 4.91 15.27
C ASP A 54 16.01 5.00 15.77
N SER A 55 15.48 6.22 15.91
CA SER A 55 14.10 6.44 16.32
C SER A 55 13.11 5.97 15.25
N PHE A 56 13.41 6.17 13.97
CA PHE A 56 12.60 5.62 12.88
C PHE A 56 12.56 4.09 12.93
N ASN A 57 13.72 3.44 13.13
CA ASN A 57 13.82 1.98 13.23
C ASN A 57 13.03 1.41 14.43
N ASP A 58 13.15 2.06 15.58
CA ASP A 58 12.40 1.69 16.80
C ASP A 58 10.89 1.90 16.63
N VAL A 59 10.46 3.04 16.07
CA VAL A 59 9.04 3.33 15.83
C VAL A 59 8.44 2.39 14.79
N ALA A 60 9.18 2.04 13.72
CA ALA A 60 8.78 1.01 12.76
C ALA A 60 8.58 -0.36 13.43
N THR A 61 9.49 -0.74 14.33
CA THR A 61 9.37 -1.98 15.12
C THR A 61 8.09 -1.98 15.96
N LYS A 62 7.80 -0.88 16.66
CA LYS A 62 6.59 -0.73 17.49
C LYS A 62 5.31 -0.83 16.66
N TYR A 63 5.29 -0.24 15.47
CA TYR A 63 4.17 -0.33 14.55
C TYR A 63 3.94 -1.76 14.07
N VAL A 64 4.97 -2.43 13.56
CA VAL A 64 4.86 -3.83 13.08
C VAL A 64 4.48 -4.78 14.22
N SER A 65 5.01 -4.55 15.42
CA SER A 65 4.62 -5.28 16.64
C SER A 65 3.16 -5.05 17.05
N SER A 66 2.57 -3.94 16.64
CA SER A 66 1.15 -3.63 16.88
C SER A 66 0.26 -4.27 15.82
N LEU A 67 0.79 -4.49 14.61
CA LEU A 67 0.13 -5.26 13.55
C LEU A 67 0.11 -6.76 13.88
N TRP A 68 1.22 -7.40 14.24
CA TRP A 68 1.26 -8.88 14.34
C TRP A 68 1.44 -9.41 15.77
N GLY A 69 1.48 -8.52 16.76
CA GLY A 69 1.74 -8.90 18.15
C GLY A 69 3.18 -9.35 18.38
N ALA A 70 3.55 -9.55 19.65
CA ALA A 70 4.92 -9.93 20.03
C ALA A 70 5.29 -11.39 19.67
N SER A 71 4.29 -12.25 19.47
CA SER A 71 4.47 -13.68 19.22
C SER A 71 4.94 -14.02 17.81
N ASP A 72 4.63 -13.19 16.81
CA ASP A 72 5.01 -13.41 15.40
C ASP A 72 6.34 -12.75 15.02
N LEU A 73 6.89 -11.93 15.92
CA LEU A 73 8.25 -11.36 15.81
C LEU A 73 9.35 -12.34 16.26
N LYS A 74 9.01 -13.62 16.47
CA LYS A 74 9.94 -14.68 16.91
C LYS A 74 11.13 -14.92 15.96
N ASN A 75 11.15 -14.27 14.80
CA ASN A 75 12.32 -14.23 13.92
C ASN A 75 13.18 -12.99 14.21
N ALA A 76 14.13 -13.16 15.14
CA ALA A 76 15.52 -12.63 15.25
C ALA A 76 15.99 -11.33 14.56
N ASN A 77 15.12 -10.47 14.05
CA ASN A 77 15.50 -9.30 13.27
C ASN A 77 15.43 -8.05 14.16
N GLY A 78 16.56 -7.34 14.28
CA GLY A 78 16.66 -6.12 15.09
C GLY A 78 15.93 -4.91 14.48
N PRO A 79 15.89 -3.75 15.19
CA PRO A 79 15.16 -2.56 14.76
C PRO A 79 15.48 -2.09 13.34
N THR A 80 16.73 -2.22 12.90
CA THR A 80 17.19 -1.86 11.56
C THR A 80 16.45 -2.63 10.46
N TRP A 81 16.10 -3.89 10.69
CA TRP A 81 15.36 -4.67 9.70
C TRP A 81 13.93 -4.14 9.53
N TYR A 82 13.23 -3.85 10.63
CA TYR A 82 11.89 -3.26 10.59
C TYR A 82 11.91 -1.84 9.99
N GLY A 83 12.97 -1.07 10.24
CA GLY A 83 13.23 0.19 9.56
C GLY A 83 13.35 0.03 8.05
N ASN A 84 14.16 -0.91 7.58
CA ASN A 84 14.30 -1.19 6.15
C ASN A 84 13.00 -1.70 5.52
N LEU A 85 12.27 -2.58 6.21
CA LEU A 85 10.95 -3.04 5.79
C LEU A 85 9.98 -1.87 5.60
N MET A 86 9.85 -1.03 6.64
CA MET A 86 8.96 0.11 6.62
C MET A 86 9.37 1.15 5.58
N ARG A 87 10.68 1.36 5.37
CA ARG A 87 11.18 2.20 4.28
C ARG A 87 10.75 1.66 2.91
N GLY A 88 10.81 0.35 2.72
CA GLY A 88 10.30 -0.30 1.51
C GLY A 88 8.80 -0.04 1.32
N TRP A 89 8.00 -0.16 2.38
CA TRP A 89 6.55 0.10 2.32
C TRP A 89 6.24 1.57 2.05
N LEU A 90 6.93 2.49 2.71
CA LEU A 90 6.79 3.93 2.49
C LEU A 90 7.16 4.33 1.06
N GLY A 91 8.14 3.67 0.45
CA GLY A 91 8.51 3.85 -0.95
C GLY A 91 7.37 3.51 -1.93
N LEU A 92 6.42 2.64 -1.53
CA LEU A 92 5.21 2.35 -2.31
C LEU A 92 4.16 3.47 -2.22
N VAL A 93 4.23 4.33 -1.20
CA VAL A 93 3.35 5.49 -1.01
C VAL A 93 3.86 6.68 -1.84
N SER A 94 5.11 7.08 -1.62
CA SER A 94 5.80 8.10 -2.42
C SER A 94 7.30 8.13 -2.11
N GLU A 95 8.11 8.72 -3.00
CA GLU A 95 9.54 8.94 -2.76
C GLU A 95 9.82 9.86 -1.54
N GLN A 96 8.85 10.69 -1.17
CA GLN A 96 8.97 11.68 -0.09
C GLN A 96 8.45 11.18 1.25
N ALA A 97 7.67 10.09 1.26
CA ALA A 97 7.00 9.56 2.45
C ALA A 97 7.98 9.26 3.59
N PHE A 98 9.18 8.74 3.27
CA PHE A 98 10.22 8.51 4.27
C PHE A 98 10.68 9.80 4.96
N GLY A 99 10.90 10.88 4.20
CA GLY A 99 11.27 12.18 4.75
C GLY A 99 10.16 12.80 5.60
N GLN A 100 8.90 12.63 5.19
CA GLN A 100 7.73 13.10 5.93
C GLN A 100 7.60 12.39 7.28
N VAL A 101 7.81 11.06 7.33
CA VAL A 101 7.84 10.32 8.60
C VAL A 101 8.96 10.83 9.51
N LYS A 102 10.19 11.02 8.99
CA LYS A 102 11.30 11.52 9.82
C LYS A 102 11.02 12.93 10.36
N ALA A 103 10.40 13.79 9.57
CA ALA A 103 9.95 15.11 10.03
C ALA A 103 8.89 15.00 11.14
N ALA A 104 7.92 14.10 10.99
CA ALA A 104 6.89 13.86 12.01
C ALA A 104 7.51 13.32 13.32
N ILE A 105 8.45 12.37 13.24
CA ILE A 105 9.19 11.85 14.40
C ILE A 105 9.98 12.98 15.08
N LYS A 106 10.68 13.82 14.30
CA LYS A 106 11.42 14.98 14.81
C LYS A 106 10.54 15.91 15.63
N GLN A 107 9.30 16.13 15.17
CA GLN A 107 8.31 16.98 15.81
C GLN A 107 7.52 16.29 16.94
N GLY A 108 7.68 14.97 17.12
CA GLY A 108 6.86 14.20 18.06
C GLY A 108 5.41 13.98 17.60
N ASN A 109 5.11 14.18 16.31
CA ASN A 109 3.76 14.04 15.78
C ASN A 109 3.40 12.56 15.54
N ARG A 110 3.05 11.85 16.62
CA ARG A 110 2.72 10.41 16.55
C ARG A 110 1.50 10.09 15.69
N ALA A 111 0.53 11.01 15.59
CA ALA A 111 -0.66 10.82 14.75
C ALA A 111 -0.27 10.81 13.27
N GLU A 112 0.61 11.71 12.85
CA GLU A 112 1.11 11.76 11.47
C GLU A 112 2.00 10.55 11.15
N VAL A 113 2.83 10.10 12.09
CA VAL A 113 3.61 8.86 11.91
C VAL A 113 2.69 7.66 11.70
N LEU A 114 1.66 7.50 12.56
CA LEU A 114 0.69 6.42 12.42
C LEU A 114 -0.04 6.49 11.08
N ARG A 115 -0.50 7.68 10.68
CA ARG A 115 -1.19 7.91 9.41
C ARG A 115 -0.34 7.45 8.22
N LEU A 116 0.93 7.85 8.17
CA LEU A 116 1.86 7.49 7.10
C LEU A 116 2.21 5.99 7.10
N PHE A 117 2.35 5.38 8.28
CA PHE A 117 2.58 3.93 8.39
C PHE A 117 1.36 3.09 8.00
N ASN A 118 0.15 3.54 8.34
CA ASN A 118 -1.10 2.93 7.88
C ASN A 118 -1.19 2.99 6.36
N GLN A 119 -0.90 4.15 5.75
CA GLN A 119 -0.84 4.29 4.29
C GLN A 119 0.19 3.36 3.65
N ALA A 120 1.37 3.22 4.28
CA ALA A 120 2.41 2.31 3.81
C ALA A 120 1.98 0.84 3.90
N TYR A 121 1.32 0.45 4.98
CA TYR A 121 0.79 -0.90 5.17
C TYR A 121 -0.36 -1.20 4.19
N GLU A 122 -1.28 -0.26 3.99
CA GLU A 122 -2.32 -0.35 2.97
C GLU A 122 -1.73 -0.52 1.56
N ALA A 123 -0.68 0.23 1.24
CA ALA A 123 0.01 0.14 -0.04
C ALA A 123 0.72 -1.22 -0.23
N GLN A 124 1.33 -1.77 0.84
CA GLN A 124 1.96 -3.08 0.81
C GLN A 124 0.97 -4.23 0.75
N ALA A 125 -0.11 -4.17 1.52
CA ALA A 125 -1.13 -5.20 1.58
C ALA A 125 -2.00 -5.26 0.32
N ASN A 126 -1.79 -4.32 -0.61
CA ASN A 126 -2.52 -4.23 -1.85
C ASN A 126 -2.19 -5.41 -2.78
N LYS A 127 -3.13 -6.36 -2.90
CA LYS A 127 -3.09 -7.54 -3.79
C LYS A 127 -2.87 -7.21 -5.27
N LEU A 128 -2.98 -5.93 -5.63
CA LEU A 128 -2.71 -5.40 -6.95
C LEU A 128 -1.31 -5.72 -7.48
N THR A 129 -0.28 -5.73 -6.63
CA THR A 129 1.09 -6.08 -7.07
C THR A 129 1.18 -7.54 -7.51
N SER A 130 0.59 -8.46 -6.74
CA SER A 130 0.52 -9.88 -7.11
C SER A 130 -0.31 -10.08 -8.39
N LEU A 131 -1.42 -9.36 -8.52
CA LEU A 131 -2.29 -9.47 -9.68
C LEU A 131 -1.67 -8.88 -10.96
N LEU A 132 -0.93 -7.78 -10.85
CA LEU A 132 -0.16 -7.20 -11.95
C LEU A 132 0.95 -8.14 -12.43
N ASN A 133 1.64 -8.83 -11.51
CA ASN A 133 2.60 -9.88 -11.88
C ASN A 133 1.89 -11.05 -12.57
N LYS A 134 0.75 -11.49 -12.05
CA LYS A 134 -0.07 -12.54 -12.68
C LYS A 134 -0.48 -12.16 -14.12
N ILE A 135 -0.83 -10.90 -14.38
CA ILE A 135 -1.14 -10.39 -15.73
C ILE A 135 0.11 -10.37 -16.62
N ARG A 136 1.28 -10.00 -16.06
CA ARG A 136 2.56 -9.98 -16.80
C ARG A 136 2.98 -11.37 -17.26
N GLU A 137 2.66 -12.39 -16.47
CA GLU A 137 2.98 -13.80 -16.74
C GLU A 137 2.00 -14.47 -17.72
N GLN A 138 0.92 -13.80 -18.14
CA GLN A 138 -0.01 -14.34 -19.13
C GLN A 138 0.54 -14.28 -20.55
N PRO A 139 0.01 -15.12 -21.47
CA PRO A 139 0.20 -14.97 -22.91
C PRO A 139 -0.08 -13.54 -23.40
N SER A 140 0.65 -13.09 -24.42
CA SER A 140 0.64 -11.69 -24.88
C SER A 140 -0.74 -11.20 -25.32
N ASP A 141 -1.59 -12.06 -25.87
CA ASP A 141 -2.97 -11.76 -26.25
C ASP A 141 -3.86 -11.51 -25.02
N VAL A 142 -3.76 -12.34 -23.99
CA VAL A 142 -4.48 -12.18 -22.71
C VAL A 142 -3.99 -10.95 -21.95
N GLN A 143 -2.66 -10.73 -21.93
CA GLN A 143 -2.05 -9.56 -21.32
C GLN A 143 -2.53 -8.27 -22.01
N LEU A 144 -2.47 -8.21 -23.35
CA LEU A 144 -2.92 -7.05 -24.13
C LEU A 144 -4.43 -6.83 -24.01
N GLY A 145 -5.22 -7.91 -23.95
CA GLY A 145 -6.66 -7.88 -23.69
C GLY A 145 -6.97 -7.24 -22.34
N THR A 146 -6.26 -7.65 -21.28
CA THR A 146 -6.42 -7.09 -19.94
C THR A 146 -6.07 -5.60 -19.90
N TYR A 147 -4.97 -5.20 -20.56
CA TYR A 147 -4.57 -3.78 -20.66
C TYR A 147 -5.56 -2.94 -21.47
N LYS A 148 -6.19 -3.50 -22.51
CA LYS A 148 -7.27 -2.84 -23.26
C LYS A 148 -8.46 -2.53 -22.36
N HIS A 149 -8.87 -3.47 -21.51
CA HIS A 149 -9.97 -3.24 -20.55
C HIS A 149 -9.63 -2.14 -19.55
N ILE A 150 -8.40 -2.13 -19.01
CA ILE A 150 -7.91 -1.06 -18.12
C ILE A 150 -7.93 0.30 -18.84
N ALA A 151 -7.35 0.38 -20.05
CA ALA A 151 -7.28 1.61 -20.84
C ALA A 151 -8.66 2.18 -21.19
N LYS A 152 -9.64 1.29 -21.42
CA LYS A 152 -11.03 1.66 -21.70
C LYS A 152 -11.68 2.39 -20.53
N VAL A 153 -11.44 1.94 -19.30
CA VAL A 153 -12.00 2.60 -18.10
C VAL A 153 -11.28 3.91 -17.78
N LEU A 154 -9.99 4.01 -18.10
CA LEU A 154 -9.22 5.25 -17.93
C LEU A 154 -9.60 6.36 -18.92
N GLY A 155 -10.54 6.14 -19.85
CA GLY A 155 -11.05 7.14 -20.78
C GLY A 155 -10.15 7.44 -21.98
N ASP A 156 -8.84 7.21 -21.86
CA ASP A 156 -7.86 7.55 -22.90
C ASP A 156 -7.74 6.50 -24.02
N GLY A 157 -8.20 5.26 -23.81
CA GLY A 157 -8.04 4.14 -24.75
C GLY A 157 -6.57 3.79 -25.07
N ASN A 158 -5.61 4.47 -24.46
CA ASN A 158 -4.18 4.38 -24.77
C ASN A 158 -3.57 3.15 -24.09
N VAL A 159 -3.70 2.01 -24.75
CA VAL A 159 -3.15 0.73 -24.32
C VAL A 159 -1.63 0.80 -24.15
N ALA A 160 -0.93 1.58 -24.98
CA ALA A 160 0.51 1.72 -24.90
C ALA A 160 0.97 2.37 -23.58
N LYS A 161 0.22 3.38 -23.09
CA LYS A 161 0.44 4.01 -21.79
C LYS A 161 0.17 3.06 -20.62
N VAL A 162 -0.82 2.18 -20.75
CA VAL A 162 -1.10 1.14 -19.74
C VAL A 162 -0.02 0.06 -19.75
N ALA A 163 0.39 -0.42 -20.93
CA ALA A 163 1.40 -1.45 -21.08
C ALA A 163 2.80 -0.98 -20.61
N SER A 164 3.13 0.30 -20.83
CA SER A 164 4.40 0.88 -20.39
C SER A 164 4.49 1.08 -18.88
N ASN A 165 3.36 1.33 -18.19
CA ASN A 165 3.31 1.43 -16.74
C ASN A 165 1.97 0.92 -16.14
N PRO A 166 1.80 -0.42 -16.03
CA PRO A 166 0.55 -1.01 -15.54
C PRO A 166 0.22 -0.61 -14.09
N GLY A 167 1.24 -0.39 -13.25
CA GLY A 167 1.07 0.04 -11.87
C GLY A 167 0.43 1.43 -11.76
N ALA A 168 0.93 2.40 -12.52
CA ALA A 168 0.37 3.76 -12.55
C ALA A 168 -1.04 3.80 -13.14
N ALA A 169 -1.30 2.99 -14.17
CA ALA A 169 -2.64 2.85 -14.76
C ALA A 169 -3.67 2.34 -13.74
N VAL A 170 -3.27 1.36 -12.92
CA VAL A 170 -4.13 0.77 -11.89
C VAL A 170 -4.32 1.71 -10.69
N GLN A 171 -3.31 2.49 -10.31
CA GLN A 171 -3.48 3.57 -9.33
C GLN A 171 -4.46 4.64 -9.83
N SER A 172 -4.38 5.00 -11.11
CA SER A 172 -5.32 5.95 -11.73
C SER A 172 -6.76 5.40 -11.72
N LEU A 173 -6.94 4.09 -11.95
CA LEU A 173 -8.24 3.43 -11.81
C LEU A 173 -8.78 3.53 -10.38
N ALA A 174 -7.93 3.27 -9.37
CA ALA A 174 -8.33 3.37 -7.98
C ALA A 174 -8.79 4.80 -7.63
N GLN A 175 -8.08 5.82 -8.12
CA GLN A 175 -8.45 7.22 -7.89
C GLN A 175 -9.77 7.60 -8.58
N ILE A 176 -10.02 7.11 -9.80
CA ILE A 176 -11.32 7.29 -10.48
C ILE A 176 -12.44 6.64 -9.68
N TYR A 177 -12.27 5.40 -9.21
CA TYR A 177 -13.30 4.72 -8.43
C TYR A 177 -13.53 5.38 -7.06
N ALA A 178 -12.48 5.86 -6.39
CA ALA A 178 -12.60 6.64 -5.16
C ALA A 178 -13.36 7.95 -5.37
N THR A 179 -13.08 8.65 -6.48
CA THR A 179 -13.82 9.85 -6.86
C THR A 179 -15.27 9.52 -7.17
N GLN A 180 -15.56 8.46 -7.91
CA GLN A 180 -16.93 8.05 -8.21
C GLN A 180 -17.74 7.71 -6.96
N ASP A 181 -17.12 7.10 -5.94
CA ASP A 181 -17.81 6.74 -4.71
C ASP A 181 -18.08 7.94 -3.80
N ALA A 182 -17.17 8.92 -3.77
CA ALA A 182 -17.33 10.15 -3.00
C ALA A 182 -18.44 11.10 -3.50
N TYR A 183 -18.93 10.90 -4.73
CA TYR A 183 -19.97 11.71 -5.37
C TYR A 183 -21.29 10.95 -5.57
N LYS A 184 -21.48 9.82 -4.87
CA LYS A 184 -22.78 9.13 -4.73
C LYS A 184 -23.51 9.62 -3.49
#